data_AF-A0A3G9JEQ2-F1
#
_entry.id   AF-A0A3G9JEQ2-F1
#
_cell.length_a   1.000
_cell.length_b   1.000
_cell.length_c   1.000
_cell.angle_alpha   90.00
_cell.angle_beta   90.00
_cell.angle_gamma   90.00
#
_symmetry.space_group_name_H-M   'P 1'
#
loop_
_entity.id
_entity.type
_entity.pdbx_description
1 polymer ?
#
loop_
_entity_poly.entity_id
_entity_poly.type
_entity_poly.pdbx_seq_one_letter_code
_entity_poly.pdbx_strand_id
1 'polypeptide(L)'
;MNSYEIIVTPDAEADLYEIKNYIAKTLLVSDVALNYIRVIRNEMEKLSYMADSIAPVAREPWHSRGVRKISAKNFYIYYRPDEVSGRVYVLNVIYAKRDQLKVLNKMNLYD
;
A
#
# COMPACT_ATOMS: atom_id res chain seq x y z
N MET A 1 -14.95 -2.15 -17.35
CA MET A 1 -13.94 -1.83 -16.32
C MET A 1 -14.35 -2.60 -15.09
N ASN A 2 -13.51 -3.53 -14.62
CA ASN A 2 -13.73 -4.13 -13.30
C ASN A 2 -13.49 -3.01 -12.30
N SER A 3 -14.51 -2.65 -11.53
CA SER A 3 -14.41 -1.68 -10.45
C SER A 3 -14.17 -2.46 -9.17
N TYR A 4 -12.94 -2.48 -8.70
CA TYR A 4 -12.58 -3.11 -7.45
C TYR A 4 -13.01 -2.24 -6.27
N GLU A 5 -13.62 -2.86 -5.26
CA GLU A 5 -13.76 -2.27 -3.94
C GLU A 5 -12.40 -2.27 -3.23
N ILE A 6 -11.94 -1.12 -2.76
CA ILE A 6 -10.65 -0.99 -2.08
C ILE A 6 -10.85 -1.25 -0.59
N ILE A 7 -10.19 -2.29 -0.09
CA ILE A 7 -10.17 -2.67 1.32
C ILE A 7 -8.81 -2.32 1.91
N VAL A 8 -8.78 -1.45 2.92
CA VAL A 8 -7.56 -1.15 3.67
C VAL A 8 -7.50 -2.11 4.85
N THR A 9 -6.46 -2.94 4.90
CA THR A 9 -6.24 -3.86 6.02
C THR A 9 -5.83 -3.11 7.30
N PRO A 10 -5.98 -3.71 8.49
CA PRO A 10 -5.51 -3.11 9.74
C PRO A 10 -4.02 -2.75 9.72
N ASP A 11 -3.18 -3.59 9.09
CA ASP A 11 -1.75 -3.33 8.94
C ASP A 11 -1.47 -2.09 8.07
N ALA A 12 -2.17 -1.97 6.92
CA ALA A 12 -2.07 -0.78 6.08
C ALA A 12 -2.61 0.48 6.77
N GLU A 13 -3.67 0.36 7.57
CA GLU A 13 -4.19 1.46 8.36
C GLU A 13 -3.16 1.91 9.42
N ALA A 14 -2.55 0.96 10.13
CA ALA A 14 -1.47 1.24 11.09
C ALA A 14 -0.28 1.94 10.41
N ASP A 15 0.15 1.47 9.24
CA ASP A 15 1.20 2.11 8.44
C ASP A 15 0.87 3.57 8.12
N LEU A 16 -0.36 3.85 7.68
CA LEU A 16 -0.81 5.22 7.37
C LEU A 16 -0.81 6.10 8.62
N TYR A 17 -1.24 5.57 9.78
CA TYR A 17 -1.16 6.29 11.05
C TYR A 17 0.28 6.58 11.46
N GLU A 18 1.20 5.61 11.33
CA GLU A 18 2.62 5.81 11.60
C GLU A 18 3.23 6.88 10.69
N ILE A 19 2.92 6.85 9.38
CA ILE A 19 3.39 7.85 8.42
C ILE A 19 2.91 9.25 8.82
N LYS A 20 1.61 9.40 9.11
CA LYS A 20 1.03 10.68 9.54
C LYS A 20 1.72 11.18 10.82
N ASN A 21 1.86 10.31 11.82
CA ASN A 21 2.44 10.67 13.12
C ASN A 21 3.93 11.03 13.00
N TYR A 22 4.70 10.25 12.24
CA TYR A 22 6.12 10.50 12.03
C TYR A 22 6.34 11.87 11.38
N ILE A 23 5.61 12.19 10.31
CA ILE A 23 5.78 13.47 9.60
C ILE A 23 5.30 14.63 10.47
N ALA A 24 4.12 14.52 11.11
CA ALA A 24 3.57 15.60 11.92
C ALA A 24 4.41 15.90 13.17
N LYS A 25 4.89 14.86 13.87
CA LYS A 25 5.59 15.02 15.15
C LYS A 25 7.11 15.20 15.00
N THR A 26 7.72 14.58 13.99
CA THR A 26 9.19 14.58 13.84
C THR A 26 9.67 15.66 12.90
N LEU A 27 8.91 15.95 11.83
CA LEU A 27 9.29 16.97 10.84
C LEU A 27 8.61 18.31 11.12
N LEU A 28 7.63 18.37 12.05
CA LEU A 28 6.88 19.57 12.44
C LEU A 28 6.19 20.29 11.26
N VAL A 29 5.90 19.57 10.17
CA VAL A 29 5.21 20.13 8.99
C VAL A 29 3.88 19.40 8.75
N SER A 30 2.84 19.84 9.46
CA SER A 30 1.50 19.25 9.41
C SER A 30 0.88 19.26 8.00
N ASP A 31 1.09 20.33 7.24
CA ASP A 31 0.55 20.46 5.87
C ASP A 31 1.20 19.45 4.91
N VAL A 32 2.48 19.16 5.13
CA VAL A 32 3.21 18.16 4.35
C VAL A 32 2.71 16.75 4.70
N ALA A 33 2.46 16.46 5.98
CA ALA A 33 1.86 15.19 6.40
C ALA A 33 0.50 14.96 5.72
N LEU A 34 -0.37 15.97 5.72
CA LEU A 34 -1.68 15.89 5.08
C LEU A 34 -1.55 15.67 3.56
N ASN A 35 -0.61 16.37 2.90
CA ASN A 35 -0.39 16.19 1.47
C ASN A 35 0.13 14.79 1.13
N TYR A 36 1.01 14.20 1.94
CA TYR A 36 1.47 12.82 1.73
C TYR A 36 0.32 11.82 1.84
N ILE A 37 -0.50 11.92 2.88
CA ILE A 37 -1.67 11.04 3.06
C ILE A 37 -2.66 11.19 1.90
N ARG A 38 -2.90 12.43 1.44
CA ARG A 38 -3.75 12.69 0.26
C ARG A 38 -3.20 12.04 -1.01
N VAL A 39 -1.89 12.16 -1.25
CA VAL A 39 -1.27 11.53 -2.44
C VAL A 39 -1.37 10.01 -2.36
N ILE A 40 -1.09 9.41 -1.19
CA ILE A 40 -1.22 7.96 -1.02
C ILE A 40 -2.65 7.50 -1.29
N ARG A 41 -3.65 8.18 -0.73
CA ARG A 41 -5.07 7.89 -0.98
C ARG A 41 -5.42 7.96 -2.47
N ASN A 42 -5.02 9.02 -3.15
CA ASN A 42 -5.29 9.19 -4.58
C ASN A 42 -4.67 8.07 -5.43
N GLU A 43 -3.49 7.56 -5.05
CA GLU A 43 -2.88 6.41 -5.74
C GLU A 43 -3.60 5.10 -5.40
N MET A 44 -4.07 4.90 -4.15
CA MET A 44 -4.89 3.75 -3.78
C MET A 44 -6.20 3.72 -4.58
N GLU A 45 -6.85 4.88 -4.76
CA GLU A 45 -8.10 4.99 -5.53
C GLU A 45 -7.96 4.50 -6.97
N LYS A 46 -6.78 4.63 -7.57
CA LYS A 46 -6.52 4.11 -8.93
C LYS A 46 -6.61 2.59 -9.01
N LEU A 47 -6.32 1.89 -7.91
CA LEU A 47 -6.40 0.43 -7.85
C LEU A 47 -7.81 -0.08 -8.16
N SER A 48 -8.85 0.75 -7.95
CA SER A 48 -10.22 0.43 -8.35
C SER A 48 -10.36 0.01 -9.82
N TYR A 49 -9.50 0.50 -10.72
CA TYR A 49 -9.57 0.17 -12.15
C TYR A 49 -8.28 -0.39 -12.74
N MET A 50 -7.15 -0.34 -12.02
CA MET A 50 -5.85 -0.78 -12.54
C MET A 50 -5.19 -1.92 -11.75
N ALA A 51 -5.85 -2.48 -10.73
CA ALA A 51 -5.21 -3.47 -9.86
C ALA A 51 -4.60 -4.66 -10.62
N ASP A 52 -5.25 -5.12 -11.70
CA ASP A 52 -4.80 -6.29 -12.46
C ASP A 52 -3.73 -6.01 -13.51
N SER A 53 -3.46 -4.73 -13.82
CA SER A 53 -2.52 -4.36 -14.89
C SER A 53 -1.05 -4.42 -14.46
N ILE A 54 -0.78 -4.54 -13.17
CA ILE A 54 0.58 -4.52 -12.61
C ILE A 54 1.06 -5.93 -12.28
N ALA A 55 2.20 -6.34 -12.80
CA ALA A 55 2.76 -7.67 -12.50
C ALA A 55 3.02 -7.85 -10.98
N PRO A 56 2.85 -9.08 -10.44
CA PRO A 56 3.23 -9.39 -9.07
C PRO A 56 4.70 -9.09 -8.79
N VAL A 57 5.00 -8.84 -7.52
CA VAL A 57 6.38 -8.69 -7.03
C VAL A 57 7.14 -9.97 -7.33
N ALA A 58 8.21 -9.90 -8.12
CA ALA A 58 8.94 -11.09 -8.61
C ALA A 58 9.57 -11.99 -7.52
N ARG A 59 9.71 -11.49 -6.28
CA ARG A 59 10.34 -12.22 -5.18
C ARG A 59 9.32 -13.09 -4.45
N GLU A 60 9.71 -14.31 -4.13
CA GLU A 60 8.91 -15.20 -3.28
C GLU A 60 9.03 -14.84 -1.78
N PRO A 61 7.96 -15.03 -0.97
CA PRO A 61 6.68 -15.67 -1.31
C PRO A 61 5.62 -14.72 -1.90
N TRP A 62 5.94 -13.45 -2.13
CA TRP A 62 4.98 -12.43 -2.58
C TRP A 62 4.48 -12.68 -4.00
N HIS A 63 5.36 -13.17 -4.87
CA HIS A 63 5.03 -13.51 -6.25
C HIS A 63 3.92 -14.56 -6.33
N SER A 64 4.13 -15.74 -5.73
CA SER A 64 3.14 -16.83 -5.73
C SER A 64 1.84 -16.48 -5.01
N ARG A 65 1.85 -15.48 -4.13
CA ARG A 65 0.66 -14.97 -3.42
C ARG A 65 -0.04 -13.81 -4.14
N GLY A 66 0.40 -13.47 -5.35
CA GLY A 66 -0.23 -12.43 -6.17
C GLY A 66 -0.06 -11.01 -5.61
N VAL A 67 0.91 -10.79 -4.71
CA VAL A 67 1.15 -9.47 -4.13
C VAL A 67 1.79 -8.58 -5.19
N ARG A 68 1.21 -7.40 -5.40
CA ARG A 68 1.62 -6.38 -6.36
C ARG A 68 2.02 -5.12 -5.60
N LYS A 69 2.67 -4.19 -6.30
CA LYS A 69 3.02 -2.89 -5.71
C LYS A 69 2.90 -1.75 -6.71
N ILE A 70 2.47 -0.59 -6.22
CA ILE A 70 2.57 0.70 -6.93
C ILE A 70 3.40 1.69 -6.11
N SER A 71 3.86 2.75 -6.76
CA SER A 71 4.64 3.81 -6.12
C SER A 71 3.78 5.05 -5.91
N ALA A 72 3.80 5.59 -4.69
CA ALA A 72 3.15 6.85 -4.34
C ALA A 72 4.18 7.79 -3.70
N LYS A 73 4.72 8.73 -4.49
CA LYS A 73 5.87 9.58 -4.09
C LYS A 73 7.05 8.73 -3.59
N ASN A 74 7.30 8.75 -2.28
CA ASN A 74 8.38 8.05 -1.61
C ASN A 74 7.89 6.79 -0.89
N PHE A 75 6.69 6.30 -1.20
CA PHE A 75 6.09 5.12 -0.57
C PHE A 75 5.78 4.05 -1.62
N TYR A 76 5.87 2.80 -1.20
CA TYR A 76 5.31 1.67 -1.92
C TYR A 76 4.00 1.27 -1.25
N ILE A 77 2.96 1.11 -2.07
CA ILE A 77 1.69 0.56 -1.65
C ILE A 77 1.67 -0.88 -2.14
N TYR A 78 1.71 -1.82 -1.20
CA TYR A 78 1.59 -3.24 -1.49
C TYR A 78 0.13 -3.65 -1.40
N TYR A 79 -0.34 -4.40 -2.38
CA TYR A 79 -1.74 -4.78 -2.48
C TYR A 79 -1.90 -6.16 -3.12
N ARG A 80 -3.08 -6.76 -2.95
CA ARG A 80 -3.48 -8.00 -3.60
C ARG A 80 -4.90 -7.87 -4.15
N PRO A 81 -5.12 -8.01 -5.46
CA PRO A 81 -6.46 -8.14 -6.01
C PRO A 81 -7.04 -9.52 -5.69
N ASP A 82 -8.34 -9.55 -5.41
CA ASP A 82 -9.17 -10.73 -5.37
C ASP A 82 -10.26 -10.58 -6.44
N GLU A 83 -10.02 -11.21 -7.59
CA GLU A 83 -10.92 -11.17 -8.74
C GLU A 83 -12.29 -11.81 -8.44
N VAL A 84 -12.34 -12.78 -7.50
CA VAL A 84 -13.58 -13.50 -7.17
C VAL A 84 -14.51 -12.61 -6.38
N SER A 85 -13.98 -11.89 -5.39
CA SER A 85 -14.79 -10.95 -4.59
C SER A 85 -14.90 -9.56 -5.20
N GLY A 86 -14.14 -9.25 -6.25
CA GLY A 86 -14.08 -7.92 -6.84
C GLY A 86 -13.45 -6.90 -5.87
N ARG A 87 -12.51 -7.33 -5.04
CA ARG A 87 -11.84 -6.49 -4.03
C ARG A 87 -10.36 -6.35 -4.27
N VAL A 88 -9.80 -5.25 -3.79
CA VAL A 88 -8.36 -5.05 -3.69
C VAL A 88 -8.00 -4.78 -2.24
N TYR A 89 -7.18 -5.66 -1.69
CA TYR A 89 -6.69 -5.55 -0.33
C TYR A 89 -5.37 -4.78 -0.34
N VAL A 90 -5.35 -3.61 0.27
CA VAL A 90 -4.10 -2.89 0.53
C VAL A 90 -3.49 -3.44 1.79
N LEU A 91 -2.31 -4.06 1.65
CA LEU A 91 -1.64 -4.85 2.69
C LEU A 91 -0.72 -3.97 3.54
N ASN A 92 0.13 -3.16 2.91
CA ASN A 92 1.05 -2.26 3.63
C ASN A 92 1.38 -1.01 2.81
N VAL A 93 1.75 0.07 3.50
CA VAL A 93 2.26 1.32 2.92
C VAL A 93 3.64 1.63 3.49
N ILE A 94 4.69 1.43 2.69
CA ILE A 94 6.06 1.38 3.19
C ILE A 94 6.88 2.51 2.58
N TYR A 95 7.64 3.24 3.40
CA TYR A 95 8.59 4.24 2.88
C TYR A 95 9.67 3.56 2.02
N ALA A 96 9.77 3.96 0.76
CA ALA A 96 10.56 3.29 -0.27
C ALA A 96 12.07 3.23 0.04
N LYS A 97 12.59 4.19 0.82
CA LYS A 97 14.00 4.19 1.25
C LYS A 97 14.28 3.35 2.50
N ARG A 98 13.26 2.81 3.18
CA ARG A 98 13.49 1.80 4.23
C ARG A 98 13.91 0.48 3.59
N ASP A 99 14.59 -0.35 4.37
CA ASP A 99 14.90 -1.73 3.98
C ASP A 99 13.60 -2.50 3.72
N GLN A 100 13.27 -2.65 2.43
CA GLN A 100 12.03 -3.26 1.98
C GLN A 100 11.96 -4.74 2.38
N LEU A 101 13.10 -5.45 2.40
CA LEU A 101 13.14 -6.86 2.76
C LEU A 101 12.73 -7.08 4.20
N LYS A 102 13.24 -6.23 5.10
CA LYS A 102 12.93 -6.31 6.52
C LYS A 102 11.44 -6.09 6.80
N VAL A 103 10.80 -5.19 6.05
CA VAL A 103 9.37 -4.89 6.23
C VAL A 103 8.50 -5.96 5.58
N LEU A 104 8.84 -6.39 4.36
CA LEU A 104 8.12 -7.46 3.66
C LEU A 104 8.09 -8.77 4.47
N ASN A 105 9.17 -9.12 5.17
CA ASN A 105 9.20 -10.29 6.05
C ASN A 105 8.24 -10.23 7.25
N LYS A 106 7.69 -9.04 7.56
CA LYS A 106 6.73 -8.83 8.64
C LYS A 106 5.28 -8.66 8.14
N MET A 107 5.08 -8.63 6.83
CA MET A 107 3.77 -8.44 6.21
C MET A 107 2.86 -9.62 6.54
N ASN A 108 1.66 -9.35 7.06
CA ASN A 108 0.61 -10.35 7.12
C ASN A 108 0.06 -10.57 5.70
N LEU A 109 -0.04 -11.84 5.31
CA LEU A 109 -0.43 -12.25 3.96
C LEU A 109 -1.77 -13.00 3.95
N TYR A 110 -2.40 -13.14 5.13
CA TYR A 110 -3.60 -13.97 5.34
C TYR A 110 -4.89 -13.15 5.55
N ASP A 111 -4.85 -11.83 5.32
CA ASP A 111 -6.03 -10.94 5.42
C ASP A 111 -6.81 -10.80 4.11
#